data_AF-A0A1F9QHH6-F1
#
_entry.id   AF-A0A1F9QHH6-F1
#
_cell.length_a   1.000
_cell.length_b   1.000
_cell.length_c   1.000
_cell.angle_alpha   90.00
_cell.angle_beta   90.00
_cell.angle_gamma   90.00
#
_symmetry.space_group_name_H-M   'P 1'
#
loop_
_entity.id
_entity.type
_entity.pdbx_description
1 polymer ?
#
loop_
_entity_poly.entity_id
_entity_poly.type
_entity_poly.pdbx_seq_one_letter_code
_entity_poly.pdbx_strand_id
1 'polypeptide(L)'
;MPTNIVNRLKARQLQTQKQQGLGRQIISEFHNGFRFVAVANKLHYSSKWKTFHDFLLDYIPHLFGPVWGTAELKKSPENQHPIVQWRNLAYAHMKGNQSGDAQIQTAPMTGALISYISLSYNLYLLAHNVKLQSHLIKRLKDTNRFIGAKYETYVAAEFIKAGFLIELEDETDGNTTHCEFIATAKDSGKKYSVEAKARQAGKDNVSITTQLSKALVKKADYERVVFIDMNIQNFVTRVDEIMAEIRRHETELQIDHEPAPSAYLFITNYPFEYGLNGIYESKSVLGHGFKIPDFDFEFTFGNIRDLLKARAKHRDMFTLVNSMREHDEIPSTFDGEYPEFSFNQDNAPPRLIIGRKYLIPGKDGKDVEGELTTACVSEFKKEITGVYHTMAGENIIITYPMSGEELTAYKRQPETFFGVPLQANQKANTPLELFDFFYATYKSSPRERLLEFMKHWPNQDILRNTSTEELAITYCESLVQYAFREKRSDPAQKPAS
;
A
#
# COMPACT_ATOMS: atom_id res chain seq x y z
N MET A 1 -33.79 0.42 -5.01
CA MET A 1 -33.28 -0.80 -5.67
C MET A 1 -31.99 -0.56 -6.49
N PRO A 2 -31.89 0.38 -7.46
CA PRO A 2 -30.67 0.55 -8.28
C PRO A 2 -29.44 1.06 -7.49
N THR A 3 -29.66 1.97 -6.54
CA THR A 3 -28.60 2.62 -5.75
C THR A 3 -27.80 1.62 -4.89
N ASN A 4 -28.45 0.58 -4.37
CA ASN A 4 -27.80 -0.41 -3.50
C ASN A 4 -26.86 -1.34 -4.29
N ILE A 5 -27.14 -1.64 -5.55
CA ILE A 5 -26.27 -2.47 -6.40
C ILE A 5 -25.01 -1.67 -6.78
N VAL A 6 -25.16 -0.42 -7.22
CA VAL A 6 -24.03 0.44 -7.56
C VAL A 6 -23.11 0.64 -6.36
N ASN A 7 -23.67 0.90 -5.17
CA ASN A 7 -22.87 1.06 -3.96
C ASN A 7 -22.14 -0.24 -3.58
N ARG A 8 -22.78 -1.41 -3.72
CA ARG A 8 -22.11 -2.71 -3.48
C ARG A 8 -20.95 -2.96 -4.44
N LEU A 9 -21.11 -2.63 -5.73
CA LEU A 9 -20.03 -2.75 -6.70
C LEU A 9 -18.87 -1.80 -6.39
N LYS A 10 -19.17 -0.57 -5.98
CA LYS A 10 -18.14 0.40 -5.52
C LYS A 10 -17.41 -0.09 -4.28
N ALA A 11 -18.12 -0.64 -3.29
CA ALA A 11 -17.50 -1.19 -2.09
C ALA A 11 -16.55 -2.34 -2.43
N ARG A 12 -16.98 -3.28 -3.27
CA ARG A 12 -16.11 -4.38 -3.76
C ARG A 12 -14.88 -3.84 -4.49
N GLN A 13 -15.05 -2.88 -5.39
CA GLN A 13 -13.92 -2.30 -6.11
C GLN A 13 -12.92 -1.63 -5.15
N LEU A 14 -13.39 -0.85 -4.17
CA LEU A 14 -12.55 -0.24 -3.15
C LEU A 14 -11.85 -1.29 -2.29
N GLN A 15 -12.52 -2.40 -2.00
CA GLN A 15 -11.96 -3.51 -1.23
C GLN A 15 -10.83 -4.21 -1.99
N THR A 16 -11.08 -4.55 -3.26
CA THR A 16 -10.06 -5.12 -4.14
C THR A 16 -8.88 -4.15 -4.30
N GLN A 17 -9.12 -2.85 -4.49
CA GLN A 17 -8.05 -1.85 -4.62
C GLN A 17 -7.22 -1.73 -3.35
N LYS A 18 -7.85 -1.70 -2.18
CA LYS A 18 -7.16 -1.64 -0.88
C LYS A 18 -6.28 -2.86 -0.61
N GLN A 19 -6.70 -4.04 -1.09
CA GLN A 19 -5.93 -5.27 -0.91
C GLN A 19 -4.86 -5.46 -1.99
N GLN A 20 -5.19 -5.19 -3.26
CA GLN A 20 -4.37 -5.59 -4.42
C GLN A 20 -3.62 -4.41 -5.06
N GLY A 21 -3.92 -3.18 -4.66
CA GLY A 21 -3.43 -1.96 -5.30
C GLY A 21 -4.25 -1.53 -6.52
N LEU A 22 -3.73 -0.52 -7.22
CA LEU A 22 -4.37 0.15 -8.36
C LEU A 22 -3.92 -0.40 -9.74
N GLY A 23 -3.17 -1.50 -9.72
CA GLY A 23 -2.88 -2.30 -10.90
C GLY A 23 -4.10 -3.03 -11.43
N ARG A 24 -3.92 -3.83 -12.48
CA ARG A 24 -4.92 -4.81 -12.91
C ARG A 24 -5.15 -5.81 -11.78
N GLN A 25 -6.42 -6.04 -11.49
CA GLN A 25 -6.88 -6.92 -10.41
C GLN A 25 -6.57 -8.38 -10.71
N ILE A 26 -6.54 -9.19 -9.66
CA ILE A 26 -6.43 -10.64 -9.80
C ILE A 26 -7.67 -11.18 -10.53
N ILE A 27 -7.44 -11.85 -11.66
CA ILE A 27 -8.49 -12.50 -12.44
C ILE A 27 -8.41 -14.01 -12.19
N SER A 28 -9.45 -14.56 -11.58
CA SER A 28 -9.48 -15.94 -11.12
C SER A 28 -10.90 -16.50 -11.12
N GLU A 29 -11.04 -17.80 -11.36
CA GLU A 29 -12.33 -18.52 -11.35
C GLU A 29 -12.15 -19.93 -10.79
N PHE A 30 -13.15 -20.47 -10.08
CA PHE A 30 -13.17 -21.87 -9.66
C PHE A 30 -14.17 -22.66 -10.49
N HIS A 31 -13.71 -23.65 -11.23
CA HIS A 31 -14.55 -24.42 -12.12
C HIS A 31 -14.11 -25.88 -12.17
N ASN A 32 -15.06 -26.81 -12.07
CA ASN A 32 -14.83 -28.28 -12.12
C ASN A 32 -13.70 -28.78 -11.22
N GLY A 33 -13.58 -28.24 -10.00
CA GLY A 33 -12.54 -28.65 -9.04
C GLY A 33 -11.16 -28.04 -9.26
N PHE A 34 -11.02 -27.13 -10.22
CA PHE A 34 -9.78 -26.40 -10.50
C PHE A 34 -9.95 -24.90 -10.27
N ARG A 35 -8.94 -24.29 -9.66
CA ARG A 35 -8.77 -22.85 -9.62
C ARG A 35 -7.99 -22.43 -10.86
N PHE A 36 -8.54 -21.51 -11.63
CA PHE A 36 -7.90 -20.87 -12.78
C PHE A 36 -7.45 -19.47 -12.41
N VAL A 37 -6.25 -19.07 -12.83
CA VAL A 37 -5.69 -17.73 -12.59
C VAL A 37 -5.13 -17.20 -13.92
N ALA A 38 -5.62 -16.05 -14.37
CA ALA A 38 -5.13 -15.42 -15.59
C ALA A 38 -3.95 -14.49 -15.30
N VAL A 39 -2.87 -14.67 -16.07
CA VAL A 39 -1.66 -13.87 -16.02
C VAL A 39 -1.36 -13.36 -17.42
N ALA A 40 -1.72 -12.09 -17.69
CA ALA A 40 -1.76 -11.53 -19.04
C ALA A 40 -2.53 -12.44 -20.00
N ASN A 41 -1.85 -13.03 -20.99
CA ASN A 41 -2.44 -13.92 -21.99
C ASN A 41 -2.30 -15.42 -21.66
N LYS A 42 -1.85 -15.77 -20.45
CA LYS A 42 -1.69 -17.16 -20.00
C LYS A 42 -2.70 -17.50 -18.92
N LEU A 43 -3.26 -18.71 -19.02
CA LEU A 43 -4.14 -19.27 -18.00
C LEU A 43 -3.39 -20.36 -17.24
N HIS A 44 -3.22 -20.14 -15.93
CA HIS A 44 -2.65 -21.10 -15.00
C HIS A 44 -3.78 -21.80 -14.24
N TYR A 45 -3.63 -23.09 -13.91
CA TYR A 45 -4.66 -23.79 -13.15
C TYR A 45 -4.09 -24.88 -12.22
N SER A 46 -4.78 -25.11 -11.11
CA SER A 46 -4.48 -26.19 -10.18
C SER A 46 -5.70 -26.51 -9.32
N SER A 47 -5.87 -27.78 -8.96
CA SER A 47 -6.87 -28.19 -7.95
C SER A 47 -6.42 -27.94 -6.52
N LYS A 48 -5.16 -27.53 -6.32
CA LYS A 48 -4.56 -27.32 -5.00
C LYS A 48 -4.61 -25.85 -4.53
N TRP A 49 -4.91 -24.90 -5.41
CA TRP A 49 -4.91 -23.48 -5.05
C TRP A 49 -6.22 -23.09 -4.37
N LYS A 50 -6.17 -22.96 -3.05
CA LYS A 50 -7.28 -22.49 -2.23
C LYS A 50 -7.14 -21.00 -1.92
N THR A 51 -5.91 -20.53 -1.78
CA THR A 51 -5.53 -19.14 -1.54
C THR A 51 -4.69 -18.61 -2.70
N PHE A 52 -4.60 -17.28 -2.83
CA PHE A 52 -3.69 -16.67 -3.79
C PHE A 52 -2.23 -16.97 -3.44
N HIS A 53 -1.90 -17.15 -2.16
CA HIS A 53 -0.56 -17.58 -1.73
C HIS A 53 -0.19 -18.96 -2.26
N ASP A 54 -1.13 -19.90 -2.36
CA ASP A 54 -0.88 -21.22 -2.97
C ASP A 54 -0.45 -21.08 -4.44
N PHE A 55 -1.15 -20.20 -5.19
CA PHE A 55 -0.77 -19.89 -6.57
C PHE A 55 0.63 -19.25 -6.63
N LEU A 56 0.91 -18.26 -5.78
CA LEU A 56 2.21 -17.61 -5.74
C LEU A 56 3.35 -18.59 -5.41
N LEU A 57 3.11 -19.58 -4.53
CA LEU A 57 4.11 -20.58 -4.20
C LEU A 57 4.51 -21.44 -5.41
N ASP A 58 3.56 -21.71 -6.30
CA ASP A 58 3.74 -22.49 -7.52
C ASP A 58 4.19 -21.65 -8.73
N TYR A 59 3.99 -20.33 -8.72
CA TYR A 59 4.17 -19.50 -9.91
C TYR A 59 5.65 -19.35 -10.35
N ILE A 60 6.60 -19.19 -9.43
CA ILE A 60 8.04 -19.14 -9.76
C ILE A 60 8.50 -20.40 -10.52
N PRO A 61 8.20 -21.64 -10.07
CA PRO A 61 8.51 -22.86 -10.83
C PRO A 61 7.99 -22.85 -12.27
N HIS A 62 6.77 -22.34 -12.50
CA HIS A 62 6.20 -22.22 -13.86
C HIS A 62 7.01 -21.25 -14.74
N LEU A 63 7.51 -20.16 -14.16
CA LEU A 63 8.32 -19.16 -14.88
C LEU A 63 9.75 -19.62 -15.14
N PHE A 64 10.38 -20.26 -14.16
CA PHE A 64 11.80 -20.59 -14.20
C PHE A 64 12.04 -21.92 -14.93
N GLY A 65 11.03 -22.78 -14.98
CA GLY A 65 11.06 -24.05 -15.69
C GLY A 65 11.78 -25.16 -14.90
N PRO A 66 11.39 -26.42 -15.16
CA PRO A 66 11.82 -27.56 -14.36
C PRO A 66 13.32 -27.85 -14.49
N VAL A 67 13.92 -27.60 -15.66
CA VAL A 67 15.36 -27.87 -15.90
C VAL A 67 16.25 -27.09 -14.92
N TRP A 68 15.97 -25.79 -14.73
CA TRP A 68 16.72 -24.96 -13.80
C TRP A 68 16.47 -25.40 -12.34
N GLY A 69 15.21 -25.60 -11.97
CA GLY A 69 14.86 -26.02 -10.60
C GLY A 69 15.49 -27.35 -10.20
N THR A 70 15.44 -28.36 -11.07
CA THR A 70 16.08 -29.67 -10.82
C THR A 70 17.60 -29.56 -10.76
N ALA A 71 18.22 -28.67 -11.54
CA ALA A 71 19.67 -28.43 -11.45
C ALA A 71 20.06 -27.80 -10.11
N GLU A 72 19.30 -26.80 -9.63
CA GLU A 72 19.53 -26.20 -8.31
C GLU A 72 19.33 -27.20 -7.17
N LEU A 73 18.27 -28.01 -7.21
CA LEU A 73 17.99 -29.00 -6.16
C LEU A 73 19.05 -30.09 -6.02
N LYS A 74 19.91 -30.30 -7.02
CA LYS A 74 21.05 -31.24 -6.95
C LYS A 74 22.28 -30.65 -6.24
N LYS A 75 22.33 -29.33 -6.05
CA LYS A 75 23.44 -28.67 -5.33
C LYS A 75 23.28 -28.85 -3.82
N SER A 76 24.39 -28.77 -3.09
CA SER A 76 24.32 -28.69 -1.62
C SER A 76 23.55 -27.44 -1.18
N PRO A 77 22.87 -27.44 -0.02
CA PRO A 77 22.04 -26.33 0.43
C PRO A 77 22.72 -24.95 0.37
N GLU A 78 24.01 -24.89 0.70
CA GLU A 78 24.81 -23.65 0.74
C GLU A 78 25.11 -23.10 -0.66
N ASN A 79 25.12 -23.99 -1.66
CA ASN A 79 25.41 -23.66 -3.07
C ASN A 79 24.14 -23.50 -3.92
N GLN A 80 22.96 -23.75 -3.34
CA GLN A 80 21.69 -23.51 -4.02
C GLN A 80 21.47 -22.01 -4.24
N HIS A 81 20.81 -21.67 -5.34
CA HIS A 81 20.33 -20.31 -5.56
C HIS A 81 19.42 -19.84 -4.40
N PRO A 82 19.50 -18.57 -3.95
CA PRO A 82 18.69 -18.07 -2.82
C PRO A 82 17.20 -18.38 -2.92
N ILE A 83 16.60 -18.22 -4.10
CA ILE A 83 15.19 -18.58 -4.36
C ILE A 83 14.86 -20.02 -3.93
N VAL A 84 15.75 -20.98 -4.20
CA VAL A 84 15.55 -22.39 -3.84
C VAL A 84 15.72 -22.62 -2.34
N GLN A 85 16.69 -21.94 -1.73
CA GLN A 85 16.86 -21.96 -0.27
C GLN A 85 15.61 -21.43 0.45
N TRP A 86 15.10 -20.26 0.02
CA TRP A 86 13.87 -19.66 0.54
C TRP A 86 12.69 -20.60 0.38
N ARG A 87 12.53 -21.20 -0.81
CA ARG A 87 11.49 -22.19 -1.07
C ARG A 87 11.57 -23.33 -0.07
N ASN A 88 12.73 -23.96 0.08
CA ASN A 88 12.88 -25.13 0.94
C ASN A 88 12.55 -24.81 2.40
N LEU A 89 13.02 -23.67 2.91
CA LEU A 89 12.71 -23.19 4.26
C LEU A 89 11.22 -22.84 4.43
N ALA A 90 10.61 -22.18 3.44
CA ALA A 90 9.20 -21.84 3.44
C ALA A 90 8.31 -23.10 3.52
N TYR A 91 8.57 -24.11 2.68
CA TYR A 91 7.82 -25.36 2.71
C TYR A 91 8.05 -26.16 4.00
N ALA A 92 9.27 -26.15 4.54
CA ALA A 92 9.55 -26.79 5.84
C ALA A 92 8.77 -26.12 6.98
N HIS A 93 8.76 -24.78 7.02
CA HIS A 93 7.98 -24.01 7.99
C HIS A 93 6.48 -24.27 7.86
N MET A 94 5.93 -24.20 6.64
CA MET A 94 4.52 -24.50 6.40
C MET A 94 4.15 -25.91 6.86
N LYS A 95 4.96 -26.93 6.51
CA LYS A 95 4.74 -28.31 6.94
C LYS A 95 4.80 -28.46 8.46
N GLY A 96 5.73 -27.78 9.13
CA GLY A 96 5.85 -27.79 10.59
C GLY A 96 4.67 -27.14 11.32
N ASN A 97 3.97 -26.22 10.66
CA ASN A 97 2.79 -25.53 11.20
C ASN A 97 1.46 -26.18 10.75
N GLN A 98 1.50 -27.25 9.96
CA GLN A 98 0.28 -27.99 9.60
C GLN A 98 -0.27 -28.70 10.83
N SER A 99 -1.46 -28.30 11.29
CA SER A 99 -2.15 -28.88 12.44
C SER A 99 -3.65 -29.01 12.23
N GLY A 100 -4.25 -30.10 12.73
CA GLY A 100 -5.69 -30.36 12.64
C GLY A 100 -6.22 -30.62 11.21
N ASP A 101 -7.56 -30.65 11.10
CA ASP A 101 -8.28 -31.01 9.87
C ASP A 101 -8.68 -29.80 9.01
N ALA A 102 -8.28 -28.58 9.41
CA ALA A 102 -8.63 -27.37 8.71
C ALA A 102 -8.02 -27.35 7.30
N GLN A 103 -8.87 -27.08 6.30
CA GLN A 103 -8.49 -27.07 4.90
C GLN A 103 -7.55 -25.91 4.50
N ILE A 104 -7.59 -24.81 5.25
CA ILE A 104 -6.74 -23.62 5.14
C ILE A 104 -6.25 -23.31 6.55
N GLN A 105 -4.96 -22.97 6.68
CA GLN A 105 -4.32 -22.72 7.97
C GLN A 105 -3.48 -21.46 7.92
N THR A 106 -3.37 -20.78 9.05
CA THR A 106 -2.57 -19.56 9.20
C THR A 106 -1.28 -19.88 9.95
N ALA A 107 -0.16 -19.34 9.48
CA ALA A 107 1.12 -19.44 10.17
C ALA A 107 1.83 -18.08 10.19
N PRO A 108 2.67 -17.80 11.20
CA PRO A 108 3.52 -16.62 11.19
C PRO A 108 4.38 -16.58 9.92
N MET A 109 4.48 -15.40 9.31
CA MET A 109 5.28 -15.20 8.11
C MET A 109 6.76 -15.17 8.48
N THR A 110 7.57 -16.12 7.98
CA THR A 110 9.02 -16.11 8.17
C THR A 110 9.74 -15.33 7.08
N GLY A 111 10.99 -14.95 7.31
CA GLY A 111 11.81 -14.25 6.33
C GLY A 111 11.97 -15.00 5.00
N ALA A 112 12.12 -16.32 5.03
CA ALA A 112 12.17 -17.17 3.84
C ALA A 112 10.84 -17.16 3.07
N LEU A 113 9.72 -17.31 3.78
CA LEU A 113 8.40 -17.36 3.17
C LEU A 113 8.08 -16.02 2.50
N ILE A 114 8.22 -14.90 3.21
CA ILE A 114 7.94 -13.57 2.66
C ILE A 114 8.85 -13.22 1.47
N SER A 115 10.14 -13.59 1.52
CA SER A 115 11.08 -13.36 0.40
C SER A 115 10.60 -14.07 -0.85
N TYR A 116 10.20 -15.33 -0.72
CA TYR A 116 9.77 -16.16 -1.84
C TYR A 116 8.43 -15.68 -2.42
N ILE A 117 7.42 -15.45 -1.59
CA ILE A 117 6.10 -15.01 -2.08
C ILE A 117 6.12 -13.56 -2.58
N SER A 118 6.95 -12.67 -2.00
CA SER A 118 7.10 -11.30 -2.48
C SER A 118 7.71 -11.27 -3.88
N LEU A 119 8.78 -12.03 -4.12
CA LEU A 119 9.34 -12.15 -5.47
C LEU A 119 8.31 -12.72 -6.45
N SER A 120 7.57 -13.76 -6.04
CA SER A 120 6.53 -14.35 -6.87
C SER A 120 5.42 -13.34 -7.21
N TYR A 121 4.98 -12.55 -6.23
CA TYR A 121 3.96 -11.53 -6.42
C TYR A 121 4.44 -10.39 -7.32
N ASN A 122 5.68 -9.93 -7.14
CA ASN A 122 6.27 -8.92 -8.02
C ASN A 122 6.30 -9.42 -9.47
N LEU A 123 6.75 -10.66 -9.70
CA LEU A 123 6.76 -11.29 -11.02
C LEU A 123 5.35 -11.43 -11.60
N TYR A 124 4.35 -11.75 -10.76
CA TYR A 124 2.96 -11.81 -11.17
C TYR A 124 2.48 -10.42 -11.63
N LEU A 125 2.71 -9.38 -10.83
CA LEU A 125 2.31 -8.01 -11.13
C LEU A 125 2.93 -7.51 -12.43
N LEU A 126 4.25 -7.69 -12.60
CA LEU A 126 4.96 -7.36 -13.84
C LEU A 126 4.38 -8.11 -15.05
N ALA A 127 4.20 -9.43 -14.95
CA ALA A 127 3.64 -10.22 -16.04
C ALA A 127 2.23 -9.77 -16.41
N HIS A 128 1.37 -9.55 -15.40
CA HIS A 128 -0.04 -9.30 -15.57
C HIS A 128 -0.33 -7.86 -16.03
N ASN A 129 0.50 -6.88 -15.65
CA ASN A 129 0.31 -5.47 -15.97
C ASN A 129 1.14 -4.97 -17.15
N VAL A 130 2.31 -5.57 -17.39
CA VAL A 130 3.32 -5.05 -18.31
C VAL A 130 3.82 -6.19 -19.21
N LYS A 131 4.97 -6.77 -18.87
CA LYS A 131 5.62 -7.90 -19.53
C LYS A 131 6.74 -8.41 -18.61
N LEU A 132 6.97 -9.72 -18.57
CA LEU A 132 8.22 -10.27 -18.06
C LEU A 132 9.22 -10.43 -19.20
N GLN A 133 10.27 -9.61 -19.21
CA GLN A 133 11.36 -9.73 -20.17
C GLN A 133 12.21 -10.97 -19.87
N SER A 134 12.57 -11.73 -20.91
CA SER A 134 13.39 -12.94 -20.76
C SER A 134 14.78 -12.65 -20.16
N HIS A 135 15.32 -11.45 -20.38
CA HIS A 135 16.60 -11.02 -19.80
C HIS A 135 16.52 -10.89 -18.28
N LEU A 136 15.46 -10.25 -17.75
CA LEU A 136 15.20 -10.16 -16.31
C LEU A 136 15.12 -11.57 -15.67
N ILE A 137 14.38 -12.51 -16.28
CA ILE A 137 14.31 -13.89 -15.79
C ILE A 137 15.69 -14.58 -15.80
N LYS A 138 16.52 -14.32 -16.82
CA LYS A 138 17.89 -14.86 -16.88
C LYS A 138 18.75 -14.29 -15.75
N ARG A 139 18.65 -12.98 -15.46
CA ARG A 139 19.38 -12.33 -14.35
C ARG A 139 18.92 -12.82 -12.98
N LEU A 140 17.62 -13.10 -12.81
CA LEU A 140 17.07 -13.66 -11.56
C LEU A 140 17.52 -15.10 -11.29
N LYS A 141 17.99 -15.83 -12.31
CA LYS A 141 18.56 -17.18 -12.18
C LYS A 141 20.07 -17.18 -11.92
N ASP A 142 20.73 -16.03 -12.10
CA ASP A 142 22.17 -15.84 -11.90
C ASP A 142 22.41 -15.22 -10.53
N THR A 143 23.02 -15.99 -9.62
CA THR A 143 23.29 -15.57 -8.24
C THR A 143 24.04 -14.24 -8.15
N ASN A 144 24.93 -13.94 -9.09
CA ASN A 144 25.72 -12.70 -9.07
C ASN A 144 24.91 -11.46 -9.46
N ARG A 145 23.84 -11.64 -10.24
CA ARG A 145 22.95 -10.58 -10.72
C ARG A 145 21.61 -10.55 -10.00
N PHE A 146 21.35 -11.55 -9.17
CA PHE A 146 20.07 -11.79 -8.52
C PHE A 146 19.60 -10.60 -7.67
N ILE A 147 20.45 -10.06 -6.80
CA ILE A 147 20.05 -8.99 -5.85
C ILE A 147 19.53 -7.75 -6.58
N GLY A 148 20.24 -7.30 -7.63
CA GLY A 148 19.80 -6.16 -8.45
C GLY A 148 18.51 -6.45 -9.20
N ALA A 149 18.45 -7.59 -9.90
CA ALA A 149 17.26 -7.98 -10.67
C ALA A 149 16.01 -8.18 -9.79
N LYS A 150 16.19 -8.76 -8.59
CA LYS A 150 15.13 -8.91 -7.59
C LYS A 150 14.61 -7.54 -7.17
N TYR A 151 15.51 -6.60 -6.88
CA TYR A 151 15.10 -5.25 -6.45
C TYR A 151 14.38 -4.47 -7.56
N GLU A 152 14.82 -4.60 -8.82
CA GLU A 152 14.10 -4.06 -9.98
C GLU A 152 12.65 -4.57 -10.04
N THR A 153 12.41 -5.86 -9.77
CA THR A 153 11.03 -6.39 -9.74
C THR A 153 10.19 -5.74 -8.65
N TYR A 154 10.78 -5.46 -7.49
CA TYR A 154 10.10 -4.81 -6.38
C TYR A 154 9.72 -3.38 -6.74
N VAL A 155 10.67 -2.59 -7.23
CA VAL A 155 10.43 -1.18 -7.56
C VAL A 155 9.32 -1.08 -8.61
N ALA A 156 9.39 -1.88 -9.68
CA ALA A 156 8.31 -1.90 -10.68
C ALA A 156 6.95 -2.31 -10.08
N ALA A 157 6.91 -3.29 -9.17
CA ALA A 157 5.69 -3.71 -8.50
C ALA A 157 5.08 -2.60 -7.62
N GLU A 158 5.88 -1.81 -6.91
CA GLU A 158 5.38 -0.68 -6.12
C GLU A 158 4.72 0.39 -6.98
N PHE A 159 5.31 0.72 -8.12
CA PHE A 159 4.70 1.65 -9.09
C PHE A 159 3.39 1.10 -9.67
N ILE A 160 3.33 -0.20 -9.97
CA ILE A 160 2.09 -0.85 -10.45
C ILE A 160 1.00 -0.78 -9.37
N LYS A 161 1.32 -1.11 -8.11
CA LYS A 161 0.37 -1.02 -6.98
C LYS A 161 -0.10 0.42 -6.74
N ALA A 162 0.78 1.41 -6.96
CA ALA A 162 0.45 2.82 -6.89
C ALA A 162 -0.34 3.34 -8.11
N GLY A 163 -0.61 2.49 -9.10
CA GLY A 163 -1.46 2.82 -10.24
C GLY A 163 -0.71 3.42 -11.44
N PHE A 164 0.62 3.41 -11.45
CA PHE A 164 1.39 3.87 -12.60
C PHE A 164 1.33 2.87 -13.76
N LEU A 165 1.39 3.39 -14.98
CA LEU A 165 1.68 2.60 -16.18
C LEU A 165 3.19 2.52 -16.34
N ILE A 166 3.72 1.33 -16.62
CA ILE A 166 5.16 1.09 -16.77
C ILE A 166 5.49 0.81 -18.24
N GLU A 167 6.49 1.51 -18.74
CA GLU A 167 7.14 1.27 -20.03
C GLU A 167 8.57 0.79 -19.73
N LEU A 168 8.86 -0.50 -19.97
CA LEU A 168 10.21 -1.05 -19.76
C LEU A 168 11.14 -0.57 -20.87
N GLU A 169 12.36 -0.17 -20.50
CA GLU A 169 13.39 0.21 -21.45
C GLU A 169 13.93 -1.01 -22.22
N ASP A 170 14.52 -0.74 -23.39
CA ASP A 170 15.20 -1.77 -24.18
C ASP A 170 16.62 -1.99 -23.66
N GLU A 171 16.79 -2.97 -22.77
CA GLU A 171 18.09 -3.37 -22.21
C GLU A 171 19.10 -3.85 -23.27
N THR A 172 18.71 -3.99 -24.54
CA THR A 172 19.63 -4.39 -25.63
C THR A 172 20.28 -3.20 -26.34
N ASP A 173 19.80 -1.97 -26.12
CA ASP A 173 20.43 -0.77 -26.65
C ASP A 173 21.68 -0.39 -25.84
N GLY A 174 22.85 -0.64 -26.41
CA GLY A 174 24.14 -0.26 -25.81
C GLY A 174 24.60 1.17 -26.15
N ASN A 175 23.86 1.92 -26.97
CA ASN A 175 24.29 3.24 -27.43
C ASN A 175 24.10 4.35 -26.39
N THR A 176 23.28 4.10 -25.38
CA THR A 176 23.02 5.04 -24.28
C THR A 176 22.80 4.27 -22.98
N THR A 177 22.97 4.97 -21.86
CA THR A 177 22.50 4.45 -20.58
C THR A 177 21.01 4.73 -20.45
N HIS A 178 20.29 3.83 -19.81
CA HIS A 178 18.87 4.02 -19.50
C HIS A 178 18.63 3.77 -18.02
N CYS A 179 17.60 4.43 -17.51
CA CYS A 179 16.93 4.02 -16.29
C CYS A 179 16.26 2.64 -16.49
N GLU A 180 15.87 1.97 -15.41
CA GLU A 180 15.25 0.64 -15.49
C GLU A 180 13.90 0.67 -16.25
N PHE A 181 13.10 1.73 -16.05
CA PHE A 181 11.83 1.93 -16.76
C PHE A 181 11.31 3.38 -16.66
N ILE A 182 10.33 3.69 -17.50
CA ILE A 182 9.51 4.91 -17.40
C ILE A 182 8.19 4.56 -16.69
N ALA A 183 7.84 5.37 -15.68
CA ALA A 183 6.56 5.29 -14.99
C ALA A 183 5.66 6.48 -15.32
N THR A 184 4.43 6.24 -15.76
CA THR A 184 3.43 7.27 -16.03
C THR A 184 2.33 7.24 -14.99
N ALA A 185 2.17 8.32 -14.22
CA ALA A 185 1.08 8.46 -13.26
C ALA A 185 -0.26 8.62 -14.02
N LYS A 186 -1.19 7.67 -13.86
CA LYS A 186 -2.47 7.68 -14.60
C LYS A 186 -3.27 8.96 -14.39
N ASP A 187 -3.31 9.45 -13.15
CA ASP A 187 -4.19 10.55 -12.78
C ASP A 187 -3.65 11.93 -13.16
N SER A 188 -2.33 12.10 -13.27
CA SER A 188 -1.69 13.38 -13.61
C SER A 188 -1.14 13.41 -15.03
N GLY A 189 -0.89 12.24 -15.63
CA GLY A 189 -0.19 12.08 -16.90
C GLY A 189 1.32 12.33 -16.83
N LYS A 190 1.88 12.68 -15.65
CA LYS A 190 3.32 12.91 -15.50
C LYS A 190 4.10 11.61 -15.69
N LYS A 191 5.27 11.75 -16.32
CA LYS A 191 6.22 10.66 -16.55
C LYS A 191 7.44 10.82 -15.66
N TYR A 192 8.02 9.69 -15.26
CA TYR A 192 9.18 9.60 -14.39
C TYR A 192 10.17 8.57 -14.91
N SER A 193 11.45 8.90 -14.92
CA SER A 193 12.53 7.96 -15.21
C SER A 193 12.95 7.29 -13.90
N VAL A 194 12.72 5.99 -13.78
CA VAL A 194 12.87 5.25 -12.51
C VAL A 194 14.10 4.36 -12.55
N GLU A 195 14.98 4.55 -11.58
CA GLU A 195 16.21 3.78 -11.43
C GLU A 195 16.22 3.01 -10.11
N ALA A 196 16.54 1.71 -10.16
CA ALA A 196 16.65 0.85 -8.98
C ALA A 196 18.11 0.43 -8.75
N LYS A 197 18.59 0.55 -7.51
CA LYS A 197 19.93 0.11 -7.11
C LYS A 197 19.87 -0.61 -5.78
N ALA A 198 20.44 -1.80 -5.73
CA ALA A 198 20.54 -2.56 -4.49
C ALA A 198 21.98 -2.63 -3.99
N ARG A 199 22.15 -2.50 -2.68
CA ARG A 199 23.41 -2.82 -2.01
C ARG A 199 23.53 -4.34 -1.85
N GLN A 200 24.76 -4.82 -1.96
CA GLN A 200 25.08 -6.21 -1.64
C GLN A 200 24.90 -6.43 -0.13
N ALA A 201 24.49 -7.64 0.24
CA ALA A 201 24.22 -7.99 1.63
C ALA A 201 25.50 -7.97 2.50
N GLY A 202 25.32 -7.80 3.80
CA GLY A 202 26.37 -7.96 4.81
C GLY A 202 27.33 -6.78 4.97
N LYS A 203 27.03 -5.62 4.38
CA LYS A 203 27.80 -4.39 4.58
C LYS A 203 27.29 -3.61 5.79
N ASP A 204 28.10 -3.51 6.84
CA ASP A 204 27.78 -2.71 8.03
C ASP A 204 28.21 -1.24 7.88
N ASN A 205 27.55 -0.51 6.98
CA ASN A 205 27.63 0.94 6.90
C ASN A 205 26.39 1.50 6.21
N VAL A 206 26.16 2.81 6.32
CA VAL A 206 25.06 3.50 5.65
C VAL A 206 25.39 4.00 4.24
N SER A 207 26.59 3.70 3.71
CA SER A 207 27.05 4.33 2.47
C SER A 207 26.15 4.08 1.27
N ILE A 208 25.62 5.16 0.68
CA ILE A 208 24.82 5.19 -0.54
C ILE A 208 25.59 5.71 -1.75
N THR A 209 26.81 6.25 -1.56
CA THR A 209 27.58 6.95 -2.60
C THR A 209 27.64 6.19 -3.94
N THR A 210 27.96 4.90 -3.89
CA THR A 210 28.10 4.08 -5.12
C THR A 210 26.77 3.89 -5.83
N GLN A 211 25.70 3.60 -5.09
CA GLN A 211 24.37 3.36 -5.64
C GLN A 211 23.79 4.66 -6.21
N LEU A 212 23.87 5.75 -5.45
CA LEU A 212 23.39 7.07 -5.86
C LEU A 212 24.14 7.57 -7.08
N SER A 213 25.47 7.56 -7.08
CA SER A 213 26.26 7.99 -8.25
C SER A 213 25.91 7.19 -9.50
N LYS A 214 25.87 5.85 -9.41
CA LYS A 214 25.49 4.99 -10.55
C LYS A 214 24.09 5.26 -11.06
N ALA A 215 23.15 5.61 -10.18
CA ALA A 215 21.79 5.94 -10.57
C ALA A 215 21.70 7.32 -11.25
N LEU A 216 22.44 8.31 -10.75
CA LEU A 216 22.39 9.68 -11.27
C LEU A 216 23.15 9.84 -12.60
N VAL A 217 24.13 8.98 -12.90
CA VAL A 217 24.79 8.89 -14.22
C VAL A 217 23.83 8.43 -15.32
N LYS A 218 22.77 7.70 -14.97
CA LYS A 218 21.82 7.22 -15.98
C LYS A 218 21.12 8.39 -16.65
N LYS A 219 21.04 8.32 -17.98
CA LYS A 219 20.20 9.22 -18.76
C LYS A 219 18.75 9.08 -18.30
N ALA A 220 18.14 10.21 -17.94
CA ALA A 220 16.75 10.31 -17.57
C ALA A 220 16.09 11.34 -18.49
N ASP A 221 15.09 10.90 -19.26
CA ASP A 221 14.33 11.78 -20.16
C ASP A 221 13.20 12.53 -19.42
N TYR A 222 12.89 12.14 -18.17
CA TYR A 222 11.86 12.75 -17.32
C TYR A 222 12.39 13.00 -15.89
N GLU A 223 11.53 13.52 -15.00
CA GLU A 223 11.86 13.66 -13.58
C GLU A 223 12.36 12.32 -13.01
N ARG A 224 13.52 12.35 -12.35
CA ARG A 224 14.20 11.13 -11.89
C ARG A 224 13.64 10.67 -10.57
N VAL A 225 13.36 9.37 -10.48
CA VAL A 225 13.08 8.68 -9.22
C VAL A 225 14.13 7.60 -9.02
N VAL A 226 14.84 7.64 -7.90
CA VAL A 226 15.89 6.69 -7.55
C VAL A 226 15.47 5.89 -6.34
N PHE A 227 15.51 4.57 -6.46
CA PHE A 227 15.31 3.62 -5.38
C PHE A 227 16.64 3.00 -4.98
N ILE A 228 16.97 3.02 -3.68
CA ILE A 228 18.16 2.39 -3.12
C ILE A 228 17.77 1.41 -2.01
N ASP A 229 18.03 0.12 -2.23
CA ASP A 229 17.97 -0.88 -1.16
C ASP A 229 19.24 -0.83 -0.33
N MET A 230 19.09 -0.48 0.94
CA MET A 230 20.18 -0.40 1.90
C MET A 230 20.74 -1.75 2.25
N ASN A 231 19.88 -2.76 2.35
CA ASN A 231 20.25 -4.11 2.74
C ASN A 231 21.17 -4.12 3.99
N ILE A 232 20.74 -3.53 5.10
CA ILE A 232 21.46 -3.47 6.39
C ILE A 232 20.61 -3.95 7.56
N GLN A 233 21.27 -4.33 8.64
CA GLN A 233 20.63 -4.54 9.94
C GLN A 233 20.42 -3.19 10.66
N ASN A 234 19.48 -3.15 11.60
CA ASN A 234 19.19 -1.99 12.45
C ASN A 234 18.93 -0.68 11.67
N PHE A 235 18.27 -0.78 10.51
CA PHE A 235 18.03 0.38 9.64
C PHE A 235 17.37 1.56 10.37
N VAL A 236 16.35 1.30 11.18
CA VAL A 236 15.58 2.32 11.88
C VAL A 236 16.47 3.15 12.82
N THR A 237 17.42 2.54 13.51
CA THR A 237 18.32 3.26 14.43
C THR A 237 19.41 4.04 13.72
N ARG A 238 19.52 3.91 12.39
CA ARG A 238 20.56 4.54 11.55
C ARG A 238 20.00 5.57 10.57
N VAL A 239 18.71 5.91 10.67
CA VAL A 239 18.07 6.88 9.78
C VAL A 239 18.80 8.23 9.81
N ASP A 240 19.19 8.72 10.98
CA ASP A 240 19.92 10.00 11.10
C ASP A 240 21.27 9.98 10.36
N GLU A 241 22.01 8.86 10.43
CA GLU A 241 23.26 8.66 9.69
C GLU A 241 23.01 8.68 8.17
N ILE A 242 21.96 7.99 7.70
CA ILE A 242 21.56 7.95 6.29
C ILE A 242 21.19 9.35 5.81
N MET A 243 20.41 10.09 6.58
CA MET A 243 20.00 11.46 6.26
C MET A 243 21.18 12.42 6.21
N ALA A 244 22.13 12.30 7.14
CA ALA A 244 23.37 13.07 7.10
C ALA A 244 24.18 12.79 5.83
N GLU A 245 24.23 11.53 5.38
CA GLU A 245 24.92 11.17 4.13
C GLU A 245 24.22 11.73 2.89
N ILE A 246 22.89 11.66 2.83
CA ILE A 246 22.09 12.25 1.74
C ILE A 246 22.38 13.75 1.64
N ARG A 247 22.26 14.50 2.75
CA ARG A 247 22.52 15.95 2.78
C ARG A 247 23.94 16.31 2.35
N ARG A 248 24.93 15.52 2.78
CA ARG A 248 26.32 15.69 2.35
C ARG A 248 26.45 15.50 0.84
N HIS A 249 25.75 14.53 0.26
CA HIS A 249 25.78 14.32 -1.20
C HIS A 249 25.03 15.39 -1.98
N GLU A 250 24.00 16.03 -1.41
CA GLU A 250 23.34 17.16 -2.06
C GLU A 250 24.30 18.32 -2.32
N THR A 251 25.30 18.52 -1.45
CA THR A 251 26.30 19.58 -1.61
C THR A 251 27.54 19.13 -2.37
N GLU A 252 28.04 17.92 -2.11
CA GLU A 252 29.37 17.47 -2.58
C GLU A 252 29.34 16.61 -3.85
N LEU A 253 28.25 15.89 -4.14
CA LEU A 253 28.25 14.92 -5.22
C LEU A 253 28.25 15.61 -6.59
N GLN A 254 29.21 15.23 -7.43
CA GLN A 254 29.28 15.64 -8.82
C GLN A 254 29.15 14.43 -9.75
N ILE A 255 28.47 14.63 -10.88
CA ILE A 255 28.37 13.70 -12.00
C ILE A 255 28.98 14.39 -13.21
N ASP A 256 29.99 13.77 -13.84
CA ASP A 256 30.69 14.33 -15.00
C ASP A 256 31.19 15.77 -14.77
N HIS A 257 31.76 16.02 -13.58
CA HIS A 257 32.25 17.34 -13.10
C HIS A 257 31.18 18.43 -12.89
N GLU A 258 29.90 18.11 -13.05
CA GLU A 258 28.78 19.00 -12.76
C GLU A 258 28.08 18.62 -11.46
N PRO A 259 27.40 19.56 -10.77
CA PRO A 259 26.59 19.23 -9.61
C PRO A 259 25.58 18.12 -9.92
N ALA A 260 25.50 17.10 -9.07
CA ALA A 260 24.60 15.96 -9.29
C ALA A 260 23.15 16.41 -9.53
N PRO A 261 22.42 15.80 -10.48
CA PRO A 261 21.04 16.20 -10.79
C PRO A 261 20.10 15.90 -9.62
N SER A 262 18.97 16.61 -9.57
CA SER A 262 17.92 16.34 -8.58
C SER A 262 17.20 15.01 -8.84
N ALA A 263 16.66 14.41 -7.79
CA ALA A 263 15.87 13.20 -7.87
C ALA A 263 14.93 13.05 -6.66
N TYR A 264 13.78 12.41 -6.86
CA TYR A 264 13.07 11.79 -5.75
C TYR A 264 13.85 10.54 -5.32
N LEU A 265 14.30 10.50 -4.08
CA LEU A 265 15.12 9.43 -3.53
C LEU A 265 14.33 8.60 -2.53
N PHE A 266 14.17 7.32 -2.82
CA PHE A 266 13.54 6.34 -1.95
C PHE A 266 14.60 5.40 -1.41
N ILE A 267 14.85 5.46 -0.10
CA ILE A 267 15.74 4.53 0.60
C ILE A 267 14.87 3.43 1.22
N THR A 268 15.11 2.18 0.84
CA THR A 268 14.35 1.03 1.34
C THR A 268 15.26 0.07 2.09
N ASN A 269 14.70 -0.75 2.99
CA ASN A 269 15.44 -1.83 3.64
C ASN A 269 14.57 -3.05 3.91
N TYR A 270 15.11 -4.24 3.62
CA TYR A 270 14.45 -5.54 3.79
C TYR A 270 15.22 -6.39 4.80
N PRO A 271 14.92 -6.27 6.11
CA PRO A 271 15.70 -6.95 7.15
C PRO A 271 15.57 -8.49 7.10
N PHE A 272 14.50 -9.00 6.48
CA PHE A 272 14.15 -10.41 6.53
C PHE A 272 15.04 -11.35 5.71
N GLU A 273 15.87 -10.83 4.80
CA GLU A 273 16.86 -11.65 4.08
C GLU A 273 18.04 -12.08 4.96
N TYR A 274 18.21 -11.41 6.10
CA TYR A 274 19.17 -11.77 7.14
C TYR A 274 18.59 -12.73 8.19
N GLY A 275 17.27 -12.78 8.30
CA GLY A 275 16.53 -13.56 9.29
C GLY A 275 15.56 -14.56 8.64
N LEU A 276 16.06 -15.45 7.77
CA LEU A 276 15.21 -16.35 6.97
C LEU A 276 14.26 -17.22 7.81
N ASN A 277 14.68 -17.61 9.02
CA ASN A 277 13.85 -18.40 9.95
C ASN A 277 13.12 -17.51 10.99
N GLY A 278 13.49 -16.24 11.10
CA GLY A 278 12.84 -15.28 11.98
C GLY A 278 11.47 -14.89 11.47
N ILE A 279 10.61 -14.42 12.37
CA ILE A 279 9.32 -13.82 12.00
C ILE A 279 9.61 -12.51 11.25
N TYR A 280 8.91 -12.30 10.14
CA TYR A 280 9.02 -11.10 9.33
C TYR A 280 8.78 -9.85 10.18
N GLU A 281 9.74 -8.93 10.13
CA GLU A 281 9.60 -7.56 10.58
C GLU A 281 9.34 -6.66 9.37
N SER A 282 8.51 -5.63 9.56
CA SER A 282 8.06 -4.73 8.49
C SER A 282 9.21 -4.13 7.69
N LYS A 283 9.02 -3.98 6.38
CA LYS A 283 9.93 -3.21 5.51
C LYS A 283 9.99 -1.76 5.96
N SER A 284 11.15 -1.14 5.75
CA SER A 284 11.33 0.30 6.00
C SER A 284 11.50 1.04 4.68
N VAL A 285 10.88 2.21 4.58
CA VAL A 285 10.95 3.10 3.43
C VAL A 285 11.11 4.53 3.94
N LEU A 286 12.06 5.25 3.38
CA LEU A 286 12.27 6.68 3.58
C LEU A 286 12.22 7.36 2.22
N GLY A 287 11.33 8.33 2.06
CA GLY A 287 11.24 9.16 0.85
C GLY A 287 11.83 10.54 1.12
N HIS A 288 12.81 10.96 0.32
CA HIS A 288 13.52 12.23 0.43
C HIS A 288 13.72 12.87 -0.94
N GLY A 289 13.70 14.20 -0.99
CA GLY A 289 13.91 14.98 -2.20
C GLY A 289 15.36 15.37 -2.32
N PHE A 290 16.16 14.62 -3.08
CA PHE A 290 17.55 14.96 -3.34
C PHE A 290 17.61 16.23 -4.20
N LYS A 291 17.96 17.37 -3.57
CA LYS A 291 17.87 18.72 -4.14
C LYS A 291 16.43 19.13 -4.50
N ILE A 292 15.43 18.61 -3.78
CA ILE A 292 14.01 18.97 -3.93
C ILE A 292 13.47 19.35 -2.53
N PRO A 293 13.69 20.59 -2.08
CA PRO A 293 13.50 20.98 -0.67
C PRO A 293 12.05 20.92 -0.20
N ASP A 294 11.08 20.97 -1.11
CA ASP A 294 9.64 20.87 -0.80
C ASP A 294 9.10 19.43 -0.84
N PHE A 295 9.97 18.43 -0.99
CA PHE A 295 9.69 17.01 -0.83
C PHE A 295 10.70 16.38 0.13
N ASP A 296 10.73 16.79 1.39
CA ASP A 296 11.74 16.33 2.35
C ASP A 296 11.07 15.62 3.54
N PHE A 297 11.66 14.48 3.93
CA PHE A 297 11.21 13.62 5.04
C PHE A 297 11.14 14.38 6.36
N GLU A 298 12.07 15.30 6.60
CA GLU A 298 12.18 16.09 7.84
C GLU A 298 11.53 17.47 7.71
N PHE A 299 11.02 17.84 6.53
CA PHE A 299 10.58 19.21 6.29
C PHE A 299 9.30 19.52 7.05
N THR A 300 9.42 20.49 7.96
CA THR A 300 8.27 21.06 8.67
C THR A 300 7.77 22.28 7.90
N PHE A 301 6.54 22.22 7.41
CA PHE A 301 5.93 23.35 6.73
C PHE A 301 5.54 24.42 7.75
N GLY A 302 5.96 25.67 7.51
CA GLY A 302 5.64 26.81 8.38
C GLY A 302 4.16 27.18 8.42
N ASN A 303 3.38 26.78 7.40
CA ASN A 303 1.94 26.96 7.34
C ASN A 303 1.29 25.87 6.46
N ILE A 304 -0.03 25.74 6.54
CA ILE A 304 -0.75 24.68 5.83
C ILE A 304 -0.80 24.89 4.32
N ARG A 305 -0.70 26.13 3.85
CA ARG A 305 -0.79 26.46 2.42
C ARG A 305 0.45 25.99 1.67
N ASP A 306 1.62 26.14 2.26
CA ASP A 306 2.86 25.64 1.67
C ASP A 306 2.85 24.10 1.63
N LEU A 307 2.29 23.45 2.65
CA LEU A 307 2.06 22.01 2.66
C LEU A 307 1.08 21.57 1.56
N LEU A 308 -0.01 22.31 1.34
CA LEU A 308 -0.97 22.04 0.26
C LEU A 308 -0.32 22.20 -1.12
N LYS A 309 0.52 23.22 -1.32
CA LYS A 309 1.27 23.43 -2.56
C LYS A 309 2.26 22.29 -2.82
N ALA A 310 3.05 21.90 -1.82
CA ALA A 310 3.97 20.78 -1.91
C ALA A 310 3.22 19.47 -2.21
N ARG A 311 2.11 19.21 -1.51
CA ARG A 311 1.23 18.07 -1.76
C ARG A 311 0.72 18.04 -3.19
N ALA A 312 0.27 19.18 -3.72
CA ALA A 312 -0.22 19.27 -5.09
C ALA A 312 0.91 19.07 -6.12
N LYS A 313 2.10 19.65 -5.87
CA LYS A 313 3.27 19.55 -6.73
C LYS A 313 3.79 18.11 -6.83
N HIS A 314 3.89 17.42 -5.70
CA HIS A 314 4.47 16.08 -5.54
C HIS A 314 3.43 14.98 -5.33
N ARG A 315 2.17 15.23 -5.70
CA ARG A 315 1.03 14.33 -5.48
C ARG A 315 1.31 12.88 -5.88
N ASP A 316 1.98 12.66 -7.00
CA ASP A 316 2.22 11.32 -7.54
C ASP A 316 3.22 10.54 -6.68
N MET A 317 4.22 11.22 -6.11
CA MET A 317 5.18 10.62 -5.18
C MET A 317 4.56 10.39 -3.80
N PHE A 318 3.67 11.28 -3.33
CA PHE A 318 2.86 11.01 -2.13
C PHE A 318 1.91 9.83 -2.32
N THR A 319 1.29 9.69 -3.49
CA THR A 319 0.49 8.50 -3.85
C THR A 319 1.35 7.24 -3.83
N LEU A 320 2.58 7.29 -4.34
CA LEU A 320 3.52 6.16 -4.27
C LEU A 320 3.84 5.78 -2.82
N VAL A 321 4.23 6.75 -1.98
CA VAL A 321 4.51 6.52 -0.54
C VAL A 321 3.29 5.90 0.17
N ASN A 322 2.10 6.46 -0.06
CA ASN A 322 0.86 5.94 0.54
C ASN A 322 0.58 4.51 0.07
N SER A 323 0.76 4.22 -1.22
CA SER A 323 0.60 2.88 -1.76
C SER A 323 1.60 1.88 -1.17
N MET A 324 2.87 2.27 -0.98
CA MET A 324 3.87 1.39 -0.34
C MET A 324 3.49 1.04 1.10
N ARG A 325 2.85 1.97 1.82
CA ARG A 325 2.34 1.76 3.18
C ARG A 325 1.07 0.91 3.20
N GLU A 326 0.11 1.22 2.34
CA GLU A 326 -1.22 0.58 2.34
C GLU A 326 -1.20 -0.82 1.72
N HIS A 327 -0.33 -1.05 0.73
CA HIS A 327 -0.25 -2.30 -0.03
C HIS A 327 1.01 -3.11 0.31
N ASP A 328 1.48 -3.10 1.57
CA ASP A 328 2.61 -3.93 2.02
C ASP A 328 2.23 -5.42 2.14
N GLU A 329 0.99 -5.70 2.53
CA GLU A 329 0.47 -7.07 2.66
C GLU A 329 0.19 -7.68 1.29
N ILE A 330 0.61 -8.93 1.09
CA ILE A 330 0.34 -9.68 -0.13
C ILE A 330 -1.06 -10.29 -0.04
N PRO A 331 -1.96 -10.05 -1.02
CA PRO A 331 -3.30 -10.62 -1.02
C PRO A 331 -3.29 -12.13 -0.76
N SER A 332 -4.14 -12.61 0.14
CA SER A 332 -4.35 -14.06 0.34
C SER A 332 -5.59 -14.57 -0.37
N THR A 333 -6.56 -13.69 -0.66
CA THR A 333 -7.79 -14.01 -1.41
C THR A 333 -7.64 -13.62 -2.89
N PHE A 334 -8.43 -14.26 -3.75
CA PHE A 334 -8.41 -14.00 -5.19
C PHE A 334 -9.30 -12.83 -5.62
N ASP A 335 -10.39 -12.60 -4.89
CA ASP A 335 -11.51 -11.72 -5.28
C ASP A 335 -11.53 -10.38 -4.53
N GLY A 336 -10.60 -10.17 -3.60
CA GLY A 336 -10.61 -8.98 -2.74
C GLY A 336 -11.41 -9.15 -1.45
N GLU A 337 -12.06 -10.29 -1.22
CA GLU A 337 -12.81 -10.48 0.04
C GLU A 337 -11.89 -10.60 1.24
N TYR A 338 -12.43 -10.32 2.44
CA TYR A 338 -11.67 -10.44 3.68
C TYR A 338 -11.29 -11.90 3.91
N PRO A 339 -10.02 -12.21 4.26
CA PRO A 339 -9.59 -13.55 4.60
C PRO A 339 -10.45 -14.20 5.69
N GLU A 340 -10.85 -13.38 6.68
CA GLU A 340 -11.64 -13.79 7.83
C GLU A 340 -13.02 -14.36 7.44
N PHE A 341 -13.61 -13.88 6.33
CA PHE A 341 -14.88 -14.40 5.80
C PHE A 341 -14.67 -15.43 4.68
N SER A 342 -13.56 -15.35 3.95
CA SER A 342 -13.29 -16.21 2.80
C SER A 342 -12.85 -17.62 3.18
N PHE A 343 -12.10 -17.77 4.29
CA PHE A 343 -11.48 -19.04 4.68
C PHE A 343 -12.21 -19.78 5.81
N ASN A 344 -13.16 -19.12 6.49
CA ASN A 344 -13.92 -19.68 7.61
C ASN A 344 -15.42 -19.85 7.28
N GLN A 345 -15.80 -20.12 6.02
CA GLN A 345 -17.20 -20.04 5.57
C GLN A 345 -18.19 -20.91 6.37
N ASP A 346 -17.77 -22.04 6.94
CA ASP A 346 -18.64 -22.92 7.72
C ASP A 346 -18.93 -22.41 9.15
N ASN A 347 -18.11 -21.48 9.66
CA ASN A 347 -18.19 -20.95 11.04
C ASN A 347 -18.19 -19.41 11.12
N ALA A 348 -18.13 -18.70 9.99
CA ALA A 348 -18.08 -17.25 9.98
C ALA A 348 -19.45 -16.66 10.39
N PRO A 349 -19.51 -15.76 11.37
CA PRO A 349 -20.75 -15.10 11.72
C PRO A 349 -21.27 -14.30 10.52
N PRO A 350 -22.60 -14.22 10.32
CA PRO A 350 -23.17 -13.51 9.19
C PRO A 350 -22.87 -12.01 9.30
N ARG A 351 -21.91 -11.52 8.51
CA ARG A 351 -21.58 -10.09 8.39
C ARG A 351 -22.83 -9.28 8.07
N LEU A 352 -23.09 -8.23 8.86
CA LEU A 352 -24.17 -7.28 8.60
C LEU A 352 -23.87 -6.48 7.31
N ILE A 353 -24.87 -6.35 6.43
CA ILE A 353 -24.76 -5.68 5.14
C ILE A 353 -25.89 -4.66 5.02
N ILE A 354 -25.54 -3.41 4.75
CA ILE A 354 -26.52 -2.35 4.54
C ILE A 354 -27.38 -2.65 3.29
N GLY A 355 -28.68 -2.40 3.44
CA GLY A 355 -29.71 -2.73 2.46
C GLY A 355 -30.08 -4.22 2.38
N ARG A 356 -29.67 -5.03 3.36
CA ARG A 356 -30.25 -6.37 3.57
C ARG A 356 -31.30 -6.33 4.67
N LYS A 357 -32.24 -7.27 4.59
CA LYS A 357 -33.29 -7.46 5.59
C LYS A 357 -32.87 -8.52 6.61
N TYR A 358 -33.22 -8.27 7.87
CA TYR A 358 -32.91 -9.13 9.00
C TYR A 358 -34.16 -9.26 9.88
N LEU A 359 -34.31 -10.40 10.54
CA LEU A 359 -35.26 -10.53 11.66
C LEU A 359 -34.64 -9.87 12.89
N ILE A 360 -35.35 -8.92 13.48
CA ILE A 360 -34.91 -8.14 14.63
C ILE A 360 -36.01 -8.09 15.70
N PRO A 361 -35.66 -7.95 17.00
CA PRO A 361 -36.65 -7.83 18.05
C PRO A 361 -37.54 -6.58 17.86
N GLY A 362 -38.84 -6.77 17.72
CA GLY A 362 -39.85 -5.71 17.69
C GLY A 362 -40.15 -5.16 19.09
N LYS A 363 -40.84 -4.02 19.16
CA LYS A 363 -41.22 -3.37 20.43
C LYS A 363 -42.15 -4.22 21.30
N ASP A 364 -42.91 -5.11 20.67
CA ASP A 364 -43.81 -6.06 21.32
C ASP A 364 -43.12 -7.39 21.68
N GLY A 365 -41.79 -7.47 21.51
CA GLY A 365 -41.00 -8.68 21.78
C GLY A 365 -41.12 -9.76 20.71
N LYS A 366 -41.86 -9.51 19.61
CA LYS A 366 -41.92 -10.40 18.45
C LYS A 366 -40.91 -9.96 17.40
N ASP A 367 -40.28 -10.93 16.75
CA ASP A 367 -39.36 -10.61 15.66
C ASP A 367 -40.11 -9.98 14.49
N VAL A 368 -39.57 -8.88 13.99
CA VAL A 368 -40.05 -8.15 12.82
C VAL A 368 -38.96 -8.11 11.77
N GLU A 369 -39.35 -8.06 10.49
CA GLU A 369 -38.40 -7.86 9.41
C GLU A 369 -38.03 -6.37 9.29
N GLY A 370 -36.73 -6.07 9.34
CA GLY A 370 -36.21 -4.72 9.16
C GLY A 370 -35.05 -4.68 8.16
N GLU A 371 -35.03 -3.68 7.28
CA GLU A 371 -33.90 -3.40 6.40
C GLU A 371 -32.83 -2.61 7.14
N LEU A 372 -31.58 -3.11 7.18
CA LEU A 372 -30.47 -2.37 7.76
C LEU A 372 -30.14 -1.15 6.91
N THR A 373 -30.33 0.05 7.45
CA THR A 373 -30.14 1.32 6.71
C THR A 373 -28.78 1.96 6.98
N THR A 374 -28.26 1.84 8.20
CA THR A 374 -26.92 2.30 8.59
C THR A 374 -26.41 1.49 9.76
N ALA A 375 -25.09 1.42 9.91
CA ALA A 375 -24.44 0.76 11.03
C ALA A 375 -23.12 1.46 11.40
N CYS A 376 -22.71 1.36 12.65
CA CYS A 376 -21.41 1.81 13.13
C CYS A 376 -20.79 0.77 14.06
N VAL A 377 -19.46 0.83 14.18
CA VAL A 377 -18.68 -0.06 15.05
C VAL A 377 -18.09 0.74 16.21
N SER A 378 -18.24 0.20 17.42
CA SER A 378 -17.47 0.59 18.58
C SER A 378 -16.31 -0.40 18.77
N GLU A 379 -15.12 -0.06 18.29
CA GLU A 379 -13.94 -0.94 18.40
C GLU A 379 -13.57 -1.24 19.86
N PHE A 380 -13.75 -0.25 20.75
CA PHE A 380 -13.47 -0.39 22.18
C PHE A 380 -14.43 -1.37 22.86
N LYS A 381 -15.72 -1.26 22.56
CA LYS A 381 -16.75 -2.16 23.13
C LYS A 381 -16.85 -3.49 22.39
N LYS A 382 -16.28 -3.59 21.18
CA LYS A 382 -16.43 -4.72 20.26
C LYS A 382 -17.90 -4.96 19.95
N GLU A 383 -18.61 -3.90 19.57
CA GLU A 383 -20.05 -3.91 19.29
C GLU A 383 -20.34 -3.26 17.94
N ILE A 384 -21.34 -3.78 17.22
CA ILE A 384 -21.97 -3.14 16.06
C ILE A 384 -23.32 -2.60 16.49
N THR A 385 -23.60 -1.33 16.22
CA THR A 385 -24.94 -0.74 16.35
C THR A 385 -25.52 -0.50 14.97
N GLY A 386 -26.68 -1.09 14.68
CA GLY A 386 -27.40 -0.97 13.41
C GLY A 386 -28.75 -0.26 13.58
N VAL A 387 -29.15 0.51 12.57
CA VAL A 387 -30.48 1.13 12.46
C VAL A 387 -31.27 0.42 11.37
N TYR A 388 -32.41 -0.14 11.75
CA TYR A 388 -33.25 -0.96 10.89
C TYR A 388 -34.57 -0.26 10.62
N HIS A 389 -34.96 -0.17 9.34
CA HIS A 389 -36.24 0.38 8.92
C HIS A 389 -37.23 -0.76 8.66
N THR A 390 -38.33 -0.79 9.39
CA THR A 390 -39.36 -1.84 9.26
C THR A 390 -40.37 -1.49 8.16
N MET A 391 -41.12 -2.49 7.69
CA MET A 391 -42.23 -2.27 6.74
C MET A 391 -43.34 -1.38 7.31
N ALA A 392 -43.45 -1.27 8.64
CA ALA A 392 -44.38 -0.38 9.33
C ALA A 392 -43.89 1.09 9.38
N GLY A 393 -42.72 1.39 8.81
CA GLY A 393 -42.14 2.73 8.79
C GLY A 393 -41.39 3.11 10.06
N GLU A 394 -41.15 2.16 10.97
CA GLU A 394 -40.43 2.42 12.22
C GLU A 394 -38.92 2.23 12.04
N ASN A 395 -38.13 3.01 12.78
CA ASN A 395 -36.70 2.79 12.94
C ASN A 395 -36.41 2.12 14.28
N ILE A 396 -35.74 0.97 14.25
CA ILE A 396 -35.33 0.21 15.42
C ILE A 396 -33.79 0.19 15.48
N ILE A 397 -33.23 0.51 16.65
CA ILE A 397 -31.78 0.47 16.88
C ILE A 397 -31.45 -0.80 17.65
N ILE A 398 -30.57 -1.63 17.10
CA ILE A 398 -30.10 -2.85 17.75
C ILE A 398 -28.58 -2.83 17.82
N THR A 399 -28.03 -3.30 18.94
CA THR A 399 -26.60 -3.49 19.15
C THR A 399 -26.28 -4.96 19.30
N TYR A 400 -25.26 -5.42 18.59
CA TYR A 400 -24.78 -6.80 18.61
C TYR A 400 -23.31 -6.85 19.03
N PRO A 401 -22.87 -7.87 19.79
CA PRO A 401 -21.45 -8.11 20.01
C PRO A 401 -20.76 -8.51 18.70
N MET A 402 -19.51 -8.11 18.53
CA MET A 402 -18.66 -8.50 17.41
C MET A 402 -17.79 -9.70 17.77
N SER A 403 -17.64 -10.61 16.81
CA SER A 403 -16.58 -11.62 16.84
C SER A 403 -15.19 -11.00 16.68
N GLY A 404 -14.14 -11.77 17.02
CA GLY A 404 -12.76 -11.36 16.79
C GLY A 404 -12.43 -11.21 15.30
N GLU A 405 -13.01 -12.07 14.48
CA GLU A 405 -12.94 -12.11 13.03
C GLU A 405 -13.56 -10.85 12.41
N GLU A 406 -14.77 -10.48 12.84
CA GLU A 406 -15.43 -9.24 12.38
C GLU A 406 -14.63 -7.99 12.78
N LEU A 407 -14.09 -7.95 14.00
CA LEU A 407 -13.28 -6.82 14.44
C LEU A 407 -11.99 -6.72 13.62
N THR A 408 -11.36 -7.85 13.31
CA THR A 408 -10.15 -7.90 12.48
C THR A 408 -10.45 -7.44 11.05
N ALA A 409 -11.52 -7.96 10.44
CA ALA A 409 -11.97 -7.55 9.11
C ALA A 409 -12.35 -6.05 9.06
N TYR A 410 -13.06 -5.56 10.07
CA TYR A 410 -13.41 -4.13 10.18
C TYR A 410 -12.15 -3.26 10.25
N LYS A 411 -11.17 -3.62 11.08
CA LYS A 411 -9.92 -2.85 11.22
C LYS A 411 -9.10 -2.80 9.94
N ARG A 412 -9.14 -3.85 9.12
CA ARG A 412 -8.48 -3.88 7.80
C ARG A 412 -9.06 -2.83 6.85
N GLN A 413 -10.40 -2.72 6.82
CA GLN A 413 -11.07 -1.78 5.93
C GLN A 413 -12.45 -1.38 6.44
N PRO A 414 -12.53 -0.34 7.29
CA PRO A 414 -13.79 0.05 7.93
C PRO A 414 -14.78 0.67 6.95
N GLU A 415 -14.29 1.42 5.96
CA GLU A 415 -15.10 2.09 4.93
C GLU A 415 -15.95 1.15 4.06
N THR A 416 -15.66 -0.14 3.96
CA THR A 416 -16.43 -1.08 3.10
C THR A 416 -17.02 -2.25 3.87
N PHE A 417 -16.79 -2.33 5.19
CA PHE A 417 -17.15 -3.48 6.01
C PHE A 417 -18.64 -3.88 5.89
N PHE A 418 -19.54 -2.90 5.84
CA PHE A 418 -20.99 -3.14 5.73
C PHE A 418 -21.50 -3.33 4.29
N GLY A 419 -20.62 -3.62 3.33
CA GLY A 419 -20.95 -3.91 1.94
C GLY A 419 -21.35 -2.70 1.09
N VAL A 420 -21.22 -1.49 1.62
CA VAL A 420 -21.38 -0.22 0.91
C VAL A 420 -20.26 0.74 1.35
N PRO A 421 -19.84 1.71 0.52
CA PRO A 421 -18.85 2.70 0.92
C PRO A 421 -19.44 3.60 2.01
N LEU A 422 -18.75 3.68 3.14
CA LEU A 422 -19.02 4.61 4.24
C LEU A 422 -17.86 5.59 4.35
N GLN A 423 -18.18 6.80 4.83
CA GLN A 423 -17.12 7.69 5.30
C GLN A 423 -16.53 7.07 6.56
N ALA A 424 -15.23 6.75 6.51
CA ALA A 424 -14.53 6.22 7.66
C ALA A 424 -14.58 7.23 8.81
N ASN A 425 -14.72 6.75 10.05
CA ASN A 425 -14.46 7.56 11.24
C ASN A 425 -12.94 7.82 11.32
N GLN A 426 -12.43 8.71 10.48
CA GLN A 426 -11.01 9.05 10.48
C GLN A 426 -10.68 9.84 11.74
N LYS A 427 -9.79 9.30 12.58
CA LYS A 427 -9.11 10.11 13.59
C LYS A 427 -8.11 11.00 12.85
N ALA A 428 -8.36 12.31 12.84
CA ALA A 428 -7.38 13.28 12.34
C ALA A 428 -6.28 13.47 13.40
N ASN A 429 -5.11 12.89 13.16
CA ASN A 429 -3.96 12.90 14.06
C ASN A 429 -2.97 14.02 13.71
N THR A 430 -2.95 14.47 12.44
CA THR A 430 -2.09 15.57 11.99
C THR A 430 -2.89 16.84 11.64
N PRO A 431 -2.27 18.04 11.67
CA PRO A 431 -2.92 19.26 11.18
C PRO A 431 -3.43 19.16 9.75
N LEU A 432 -2.72 18.43 8.88
CA LEU A 432 -3.13 18.23 7.49
C LEU A 432 -4.35 17.31 7.38
N GLU A 433 -4.37 16.19 8.10
CA GLU A 433 -5.55 15.30 8.13
C GLU A 433 -6.78 16.04 8.66
N LEU A 434 -6.60 16.90 9.66
CA LEU A 434 -7.68 17.71 10.19
C LEU A 434 -8.16 18.77 9.19
N PHE A 435 -7.23 19.37 8.44
CA PHE A 435 -7.58 20.26 7.34
C PHE A 435 -8.37 19.53 6.26
N ASP A 436 -7.91 18.36 5.83
CA ASP A 436 -8.60 17.58 4.80
C ASP A 436 -10.01 17.20 5.24
N PHE A 437 -10.19 16.85 6.51
CA PHE A 437 -11.50 16.61 7.12
C PHE A 437 -12.42 17.85 7.02
N PHE A 438 -11.95 19.02 7.47
CA PHE A 438 -12.73 20.25 7.37
C PHE A 438 -12.98 20.65 5.92
N TYR A 439 -11.97 20.56 5.07
CA TYR A 439 -12.09 20.93 3.66
C TYR A 439 -13.07 20.02 2.93
N ALA A 440 -13.05 18.70 3.18
CA ALA A 440 -14.02 17.77 2.63
C ALA A 440 -15.47 18.14 3.03
N THR A 441 -15.65 18.67 4.24
CA THR A 441 -16.93 19.12 4.77
C THR A 441 -17.38 20.45 4.16
N TYR A 442 -16.48 21.43 4.07
CA TYR A 442 -16.83 22.82 3.76
C TYR A 442 -16.56 23.26 2.32
N LYS A 443 -15.78 22.52 1.52
CA LYS A 443 -15.42 22.91 0.13
C LYS A 443 -16.61 23.19 -0.78
N SER A 444 -17.75 22.55 -0.53
CA SER A 444 -18.97 22.71 -1.32
C SER A 444 -19.94 23.74 -0.74
N SER A 445 -19.55 24.46 0.33
CA SER A 445 -20.39 25.48 0.95
C SER A 445 -20.57 26.68 0.02
N PRO A 446 -21.78 27.24 -0.09
CA PRO A 446 -21.99 28.49 -0.83
C PRO A 446 -21.14 29.63 -0.27
N ARG A 447 -20.76 30.56 -1.15
CA ARG A 447 -19.91 31.72 -0.79
C ARG A 447 -20.50 32.51 0.37
N GLU A 448 -21.79 32.79 0.32
CA GLU A 448 -22.53 33.57 1.31
C GLU A 448 -22.43 32.91 2.69
N ARG A 449 -22.48 31.57 2.72
CA ARG A 449 -22.38 30.80 3.96
C ARG A 449 -20.97 30.82 4.54
N LEU A 450 -19.94 30.73 3.69
CA LEU A 450 -18.55 30.88 4.13
C LEU A 450 -18.30 32.27 4.72
N LEU A 451 -18.78 33.33 4.06
CA LEU A 451 -18.68 34.71 4.57
C LEU A 451 -19.45 34.89 5.88
N GLU A 452 -20.61 34.25 6.03
CA GLU A 452 -21.37 34.24 7.29
C GLU A 452 -20.59 33.58 8.43
N PHE A 453 -19.94 32.44 8.18
CA PHE A 453 -19.06 31.79 9.17
C PHE A 453 -17.89 32.68 9.59
N MET A 454 -17.38 33.50 8.67
CA MET A 454 -16.26 34.41 8.89
C MET A 454 -16.68 35.85 9.23
N LYS A 455 -17.96 36.13 9.51
CA LYS A 455 -18.48 37.52 9.65
C LYS A 455 -17.81 38.38 10.73
N HIS A 456 -17.19 37.75 11.73
CA HIS A 456 -16.50 38.43 12.82
C HIS A 456 -14.98 38.45 12.66
N TRP A 457 -14.46 38.01 11.51
CA TRP A 457 -13.02 37.97 11.25
C TRP A 457 -12.51 39.34 10.76
N PRO A 458 -11.22 39.67 10.99
CA PRO A 458 -10.62 40.87 10.42
C PRO A 458 -10.60 40.82 8.88
N ASN A 459 -10.36 41.95 8.24
CA ASN A 459 -10.17 42.08 6.78
C ASN A 459 -11.38 41.61 5.93
N GLN A 460 -12.61 41.95 6.35
CA GLN A 460 -13.84 41.61 5.63
C GLN A 460 -13.84 42.03 4.16
N ASP A 461 -13.26 43.19 3.84
CA ASP A 461 -13.16 43.67 2.46
C ASP A 461 -12.26 42.79 1.58
N ILE A 462 -11.21 42.19 2.17
CA ILE A 462 -10.36 41.23 1.47
C ILE A 462 -11.15 39.94 1.24
N LEU A 463 -11.78 39.38 2.29
CA LEU A 463 -12.57 38.15 2.20
C LEU A 463 -13.69 38.26 1.16
N ARG A 464 -14.36 39.41 1.07
CA ARG A 464 -15.41 39.67 0.07
C ARG A 464 -14.91 39.68 -1.37
N ASN A 465 -13.62 39.89 -1.61
CA ASN A 465 -13.00 39.89 -2.93
C ASN A 465 -12.20 38.61 -3.23
N THR A 466 -12.03 37.72 -2.25
CA THR A 466 -11.37 36.41 -2.39
C THR A 466 -12.25 35.41 -3.15
N SER A 467 -11.68 34.48 -3.92
CA SER A 467 -12.45 33.42 -4.60
C SER A 467 -13.15 32.49 -3.59
N THR A 468 -14.22 31.80 -4.00
CA THR A 468 -14.96 30.89 -3.10
C THR A 468 -14.11 29.73 -2.60
N GLU A 469 -13.25 29.17 -3.46
CA GLU A 469 -12.30 28.12 -3.08
C GLU A 469 -11.31 28.62 -2.02
N GLU A 470 -10.75 29.80 -2.24
CA GLU A 470 -9.77 30.40 -1.33
C GLU A 470 -10.41 30.82 0.01
N LEU A 471 -11.70 31.19 0.01
CA LEU A 471 -12.47 31.37 1.24
C LEU A 471 -12.64 30.06 2.01
N ALA A 472 -12.93 28.95 1.34
CA ALA A 472 -13.05 27.65 1.97
C ALA A 472 -11.71 27.19 2.59
N ILE A 473 -10.59 27.38 1.87
CA ILE A 473 -9.24 27.08 2.37
C ILE A 473 -8.94 27.93 3.61
N THR A 474 -9.16 29.25 3.53
CA THR A 474 -8.92 30.19 4.65
C THR A 474 -9.76 29.83 5.88
N TYR A 475 -11.01 29.44 5.66
CA TYR A 475 -11.89 29.00 6.73
C TYR A 475 -11.36 27.73 7.42
N CYS A 476 -11.04 26.70 6.64
CA CYS A 476 -10.56 25.41 7.15
C CYS A 476 -9.20 25.53 7.84
N GLU A 477 -8.28 26.34 7.30
CA GLU A 477 -6.99 26.64 7.92
C GLU A 477 -7.17 27.20 9.34
N SER A 478 -8.10 28.14 9.51
CA SER A 478 -8.34 28.75 10.82
C SER A 478 -9.00 27.78 11.80
N LEU A 479 -9.87 26.86 11.33
CA LEU A 479 -10.43 25.80 12.18
C LEU A 479 -9.34 24.86 12.69
N VAL A 480 -8.37 24.50 11.85
CA VAL A 480 -7.20 23.70 12.28
C VAL A 480 -6.39 24.46 13.32
N GLN A 481 -6.11 25.74 13.09
CA GLN A 481 -5.36 26.56 14.06
C GLN A 481 -6.08 26.64 15.42
N TYR A 482 -7.41 26.79 15.42
CA TYR A 482 -8.21 26.79 16.64
C TYR A 482 -8.09 25.46 17.40
N ALA A 483 -8.30 24.34 16.71
CA ALA A 483 -8.24 23.00 17.30
C ALA A 483 -6.85 22.65 17.89
N PHE A 484 -5.77 23.07 17.23
CA PHE A 484 -4.40 22.82 17.70
C PHE A 484 -3.91 23.80 18.78
N ARG A 485 -4.51 25.00 18.88
CA ARG A 485 -4.26 25.91 20.01
C ARG A 485 -4.81 25.34 21.31
N GLU A 486 -6.03 24.78 21.29
CA GLU A 486 -6.65 24.17 22.48
C GLU A 486 -5.88 22.93 22.98
N LYS A 487 -5.35 22.10 22.08
CA LYS A 487 -4.49 20.95 22.45
C LYS A 487 -3.18 21.34 23.15
N ARG A 488 -2.57 22.47 22.77
CA ARG A 488 -1.32 22.95 23.41
C ARG A 488 -1.54 23.57 24.80
N SER A 489 -2.77 23.96 25.11
CA SER A 489 -3.14 24.47 26.45
C SER A 489 -3.55 23.38 27.44
N ASP A 490 -3.58 22.11 27.03
CA ASP A 490 -3.84 20.97 27.92
C ASP A 490 -2.56 20.55 28.67
N PRO A 491 -2.48 20.70 30.02
CA PRO A 491 -1.28 20.41 30.79
C PRO A 491 -0.85 18.93 30.77
N ALA A 492 -1.70 18.02 30.29
CA ALA A 492 -1.48 16.58 30.33
C ALA A 492 -0.64 16.01 29.16
N GLN A 493 -0.27 16.82 28.16
CA GLN A 493 0.49 16.36 26.98
C GLN A 493 1.72 17.23 26.68
N LYS A 494 2.62 17.41 27.65
CA LYS A 494 4.00 17.79 27.32
C LYS A 494 4.73 16.55 26.75
N PRO A 495 5.38 16.63 25.58
CA PRO A 495 6.24 15.54 25.11
C PRO A 495 7.39 15.37 26.11
N ALA A 496 7.65 14.11 26.50
CA ALA A 496 8.89 13.78 27.18
C ALA A 496 10.05 14.10 26.22
N SER A 497 10.99 14.89 26.73
CA SER A 497 12.23 15.34 26.08
C SER A 497 13.09 14.19 25.57
#